data_AF-A0A929PU48-F1
#
_entry.id   AF-A0A929PU48-F1
#
_cell.length_a   1.000
_cell.length_b   1.000
_cell.length_c   1.000
_cell.angle_alpha   90.00
_cell.angle_beta   90.00
_cell.angle_gamma   90.00
#
_symmetry.space_group_name_H-M   'P 1'
#
loop_
_entity.id
_entity.type
_entity.pdbx_description
1 polymer ?
#
loop_
_entity_poly.entity_id
_entity_poly.type
_entity_poly.pdbx_seq_one_letter_code
_entity_poly.pdbx_strand_id
1 'polypeptide(L)'
;MLALLACAPAAQAAEYRRPTPQQLEAIRRWLCPHGGSPVKGMPGRCDPGVTSWDRGLPPTNRNQQPCPEGTEPVRARFNPGVVRCLPKGESVAP
;
A
#
# COMPACT_ATOMS: atom_id res chain seq x y z
N MET A 1 -59.98 11.13 -25.44
CA MET A 1 -59.35 11.90 -26.54
C MET A 1 -58.14 12.62 -25.94
N LEU A 2 -56.98 12.42 -26.59
CA LEU A 2 -55.67 13.05 -26.37
C LEU A 2 -54.90 12.81 -25.05
N ALA A 3 -53.92 11.92 -25.20
CA ALA A 3 -52.75 11.72 -24.36
C ALA A 3 -51.90 13.00 -24.23
N LEU A 4 -51.61 13.39 -22.98
CA LEU A 4 -50.51 14.29 -22.66
C LEU A 4 -49.33 13.44 -22.17
N LEU A 5 -48.63 12.80 -23.13
CA LEU A 5 -47.29 12.29 -22.86
C LEU A 5 -46.33 13.47 -22.83
N ALA A 6 -46.00 13.94 -21.62
CA ALA A 6 -44.90 14.86 -21.42
C ALA A 6 -43.58 14.14 -21.77
N CYS A 7 -42.96 14.58 -22.87
CA CYS A 7 -41.64 14.15 -23.29
C CYS A 7 -40.63 14.64 -22.25
N ALA A 8 -40.16 13.75 -21.37
CA ALA A 8 -39.07 14.09 -20.45
C ALA A 8 -37.79 14.33 -21.26
N PRO A 9 -37.05 15.43 -21.03
CA PRO A 9 -35.80 15.66 -21.74
C PRO A 9 -34.82 14.54 -21.42
N ALA A 10 -34.18 13.99 -22.45
CA ALA A 10 -33.10 13.03 -22.28
C ALA A 10 -32.04 13.63 -21.36
N ALA A 11 -31.69 12.90 -20.29
CA ALA A 11 -30.63 13.30 -19.38
C ALA A 11 -29.34 13.43 -20.19
N GLN A 12 -28.91 14.67 -20.46
CA GLN A 12 -27.66 14.93 -21.16
C GLN A 12 -26.54 14.42 -20.25
N ALA A 13 -25.79 13.43 -20.74
CA ALA A 13 -24.60 12.94 -20.05
C ALA A 13 -23.67 14.13 -19.84
N ALA A 14 -23.43 14.48 -18.58
CA ALA A 14 -22.51 15.55 -18.24
C ALA A 14 -21.15 15.24 -18.87
N GLU A 15 -20.53 16.26 -19.48
CA GLU A 15 -19.23 16.14 -20.10
C GLU A 15 -18.22 15.60 -19.09
N TYR A 16 -17.42 14.60 -19.49
CA TYR A 16 -16.45 13.97 -18.59
C TYR A 16 -15.42 15.00 -18.13
N ARG A 17 -15.57 15.47 -16.89
CA ARG A 17 -14.63 16.41 -16.27
C ARG A 17 -13.65 15.63 -15.42
N ARG A 18 -12.35 15.76 -15.73
CA ARG A 18 -11.30 15.21 -14.89
C ARG A 18 -11.37 15.87 -13.50
N PRO A 19 -11.45 15.11 -12.40
CA PRO A 19 -11.45 15.69 -11.07
C PRO A 19 -10.17 16.49 -10.80
N THR A 20 -10.32 17.62 -10.12
CA THR A 20 -9.19 18.42 -9.61
C THR A 20 -8.44 17.66 -8.51
N PRO A 21 -7.20 18.06 -8.17
CA PRO A 21 -6.46 17.43 -7.08
C PRO A 21 -7.20 17.42 -5.72
N GLN A 22 -7.90 18.50 -5.37
CA GLN A 22 -8.73 18.53 -4.15
C GLN A 22 -9.90 17.53 -4.22
N GLN A 23 -10.55 17.40 -5.38
CA GLN A 23 -11.63 16.43 -5.56
C GLN A 23 -11.12 14.99 -5.49
N LEU A 24 -9.93 14.72 -6.06
CA LEU A 24 -9.30 13.40 -5.94
C LEU A 24 -8.99 13.04 -4.49
N GLU A 25 -8.54 13.99 -3.69
CA GLU A 25 -8.30 13.80 -2.26
C GLU A 25 -9.60 13.55 -1.47
N ALA A 26 -10.66 14.30 -1.76
CA ALA A 26 -11.97 14.07 -1.18
C ALA A 26 -12.53 12.68 -1.53
N ILE A 27 -12.39 12.26 -2.79
CA ILE A 27 -12.77 10.93 -3.27
C ILE A 27 -11.97 9.85 -2.53
N ARG A 28 -10.65 10.04 -2.35
CA ARG A 28 -9.80 9.10 -1.60
C ARG A 28 -10.26 8.94 -0.16
N ARG A 29 -10.53 10.03 0.56
CA ARG A 29 -11.01 9.97 1.96
C ARG A 29 -12.37 9.31 2.08
N TRP A 30 -13.25 9.55 1.10
CA TRP A 30 -14.56 8.92 1.08
C TRP A 30 -14.46 7.40 0.83
N LEU A 31 -13.60 6.97 -0.09
CA LEU A 31 -13.38 5.55 -0.40
C LEU A 31 -12.58 4.81 0.69
N CYS A 32 -11.64 5.50 1.33
CA CYS A 32 -10.70 4.94 2.29
C CYS A 32 -10.66 5.81 3.58
N PRO A 33 -11.68 5.70 4.45
CA PRO A 33 -11.81 6.57 5.62
C PRO A 33 -10.69 6.40 6.66
N HIS A 34 -10.01 5.25 6.65
CA HIS A 34 -8.89 4.96 7.56
C HIS A 34 -7.51 5.25 6.93
N GLY A 35 -7.47 5.91 5.78
CA GLY A 35 -6.23 6.20 5.04
C GLY A 35 -5.93 5.17 3.94
N GLY A 36 -4.86 5.43 3.19
CA GLY A 36 -4.48 4.63 2.02
C GLY A 36 -5.08 5.14 0.71
N SER A 37 -5.11 4.29 -0.32
CA SER A 37 -5.65 4.59 -1.65
C SER A 37 -6.49 3.44 -2.21
N PRO A 38 -7.59 3.71 -2.92
CA PRO A 38 -8.43 2.68 -3.49
C PRO A 38 -7.67 1.86 -4.55
N VAL A 39 -7.82 0.54 -4.51
CA VAL A 39 -7.17 -0.38 -5.45
C VAL A 39 -8.01 -0.52 -6.72
N LYS A 40 -7.41 -0.24 -7.88
CA LYS A 40 -8.10 -0.34 -9.18
C LYS A 40 -8.59 -1.78 -9.40
N GLY A 41 -9.88 -1.94 -9.70
CA GLY A 41 -10.51 -3.24 -9.97
C GLY A 41 -10.88 -4.05 -8.72
N MET A 42 -10.65 -3.53 -7.51
CA MET A 42 -11.02 -4.19 -6.25
C MET A 42 -11.88 -3.26 -5.39
N PRO A 43 -13.22 -3.25 -5.60
CA PRO A 43 -14.13 -2.40 -4.84
C PRO A 43 -13.99 -2.62 -3.33
N GLY A 44 -13.96 -1.54 -2.56
CA GLY A 44 -13.84 -1.59 -1.09
C GLY A 44 -12.44 -1.93 -0.56
N ARG A 45 -11.47 -2.23 -1.42
CA ARG A 45 -10.09 -2.47 -0.99
C ARG A 45 -9.26 -1.20 -1.05
N CYS A 46 -8.65 -0.87 0.07
CA CYS A 46 -7.68 0.22 0.20
C CYS A 46 -6.27 -0.38 0.35
N ASP A 47 -5.34 0.12 -0.45
CA ASP A 47 -3.92 -0.07 -0.25
C ASP A 47 -3.46 0.91 0.84
N PRO A 48 -2.95 0.46 1.99
CA PRO A 48 -2.47 1.35 3.05
C PRO A 48 -1.38 2.32 2.56
N GLY A 49 -0.81 2.07 1.38
CA GLY A 49 0.33 2.78 0.84
C GLY A 49 1.60 2.28 1.52
N VAL A 50 2.72 2.38 0.81
CA VAL A 50 4.02 2.34 1.47
C VAL A 50 4.07 3.52 2.44
N THR A 51 4.16 3.22 3.73
CA THR A 51 4.48 4.22 4.74
C THR A 51 5.73 4.99 4.31
N SER A 52 5.80 6.28 4.59
CA SER A 52 6.86 7.16 4.04
C SER A 52 8.28 6.70 4.38
N TRP A 53 8.46 5.90 5.42
CA TRP A 53 9.76 5.34 5.82
C TRP A 53 10.24 4.21 4.90
N ASP A 54 9.35 3.55 4.15
CA ASP A 54 9.69 2.52 3.17
C ASP A 54 10.01 3.06 1.77
N ARG A 55 9.87 4.38 1.58
CA ARG A 55 10.03 5.02 0.26
C ARG A 55 11.50 4.93 -0.19
N GLY A 56 11.75 4.17 -1.25
CA GLY A 56 13.08 4.00 -1.84
C GLY A 56 13.83 2.75 -1.36
N LEU A 57 13.24 1.97 -0.46
CA LEU A 57 13.76 0.66 -0.11
C LEU A 57 13.41 -0.36 -1.21
N PRO A 58 14.29 -1.35 -1.48
CA PRO A 58 13.96 -2.45 -2.36
C PRO A 58 12.76 -3.24 -1.81
N PRO A 59 12.01 -3.95 -2.68
CA PRO A 59 10.91 -4.80 -2.23
C PRO A 59 11.41 -5.85 -1.23
N THR A 60 10.59 -6.14 -0.22
CA THR A 60 10.90 -7.20 0.76
C THR A 60 11.13 -8.53 0.04
N ASN A 61 12.29 -9.14 0.26
CA ASN A 61 12.63 -10.46 -0.26
C ASN A 61 12.78 -11.46 0.89
N ARG A 62 12.39 -12.72 0.67
CA ARG A 62 12.61 -13.83 1.61
C ARG A 62 14.05 -14.37 1.55
N ASN A 63 14.81 -14.02 0.52
CA ASN A 63 16.22 -14.39 0.42
C ASN A 63 17.04 -13.51 1.35
N GLN A 64 17.64 -14.14 2.36
CA GLN A 64 18.62 -13.48 3.22
C GLN A 64 19.88 -13.16 2.40
N GLN A 65 20.31 -11.90 2.44
CA GLN A 65 21.59 -11.51 1.85
C GLN A 65 22.75 -12.13 2.65
N PRO A 66 23.90 -12.40 2.02
CA PRO A 66 25.10 -12.81 2.73
C PRO A 66 25.46 -11.81 3.84
N CYS A 67 25.99 -12.31 4.96
CA CYS A 67 26.48 -11.43 6.01
C CYS A 67 27.65 -10.59 5.49
N PRO A 68 27.72 -9.29 5.87
CA PRO A 68 28.82 -8.42 5.48
C PRO A 68 30.15 -8.90 6.07
N GLU A 69 31.26 -8.44 5.49
CA GLU A 69 32.60 -8.77 5.96
C GLU A 69 32.77 -8.44 7.46
N GLY A 70 33.53 -9.27 8.18
CA GLY A 70 33.72 -9.13 9.63
C GLY A 70 32.55 -9.64 10.49
N THR A 71 31.45 -10.09 9.89
CA THR A 71 30.31 -10.68 10.61
C THR A 71 30.08 -12.16 10.24
N GLU A 72 29.37 -12.88 11.10
CA GLU A 72 28.96 -14.27 10.88
C GLU A 72 27.47 -14.49 11.11
N PRO A 73 26.82 -15.41 10.36
CA PRO A 73 25.41 -15.72 10.53
C PRO A 73 25.20 -16.56 11.80
N VAL A 74 24.43 -16.03 12.75
CA VAL A 74 24.06 -16.67 14.01
C VAL A 74 22.54 -16.79 14.09
N ARG A 75 22.03 -17.99 14.41
CA ARG A 75 20.60 -18.20 14.66
C ARG A 75 20.17 -17.48 15.94
N ALA A 76 19.06 -16.75 15.88
CA ALA A 76 18.53 -16.06 17.04
C ALA A 76 18.09 -17.07 18.11
N ARG A 77 18.57 -16.89 19.34
CA ARG A 77 18.36 -17.82 20.47
C ARG A 77 16.89 -18.17 20.71
N PHE A 78 16.00 -17.19 20.62
CA PHE A 78 14.57 -17.35 20.90
C PHE A 78 13.70 -17.43 19.64
N ASN A 79 14.30 -17.44 18.45
CA ASN A 79 13.58 -17.55 17.19
C ASN A 79 14.45 -18.29 16.15
N PRO A 80 14.39 -19.63 16.10
CA PRO A 80 15.30 -20.44 15.29
C PRO A 80 15.12 -20.23 13.77
N GLY A 81 14.01 -19.63 13.34
CA GLY A 81 13.77 -19.24 11.94
C GLY A 81 14.44 -17.92 11.53
N VAL A 82 15.08 -17.22 12.45
CA VAL A 82 15.73 -15.92 12.21
C VAL A 82 17.24 -16.07 12.34
N VAL A 83 17.97 -15.63 11.33
CA VAL A 83 19.44 -15.55 11.32
C VAL A 83 19.84 -14.08 11.38
N ARG A 84 20.84 -13.76 12.21
CA ARG A 84 21.39 -12.40 12.39
C ARG A 84 22.89 -12.44 12.09
N CYS A 85 23.44 -11.35 11.58
CA CYS A 85 24.88 -11.22 11.42
C CYS A 85 25.48 -10.60 12.70
N LEU A 86 26.40 -11.29 13.37
CA LEU A 86 27.11 -10.81 14.57
C LEU A 86 28.60 -10.65 14.30
N PRO A 87 29.30 -9.73 14.99
CA PRO A 87 30.75 -9.60 14.87
C PRO A 87 31.48 -10.90 15.20
N LYS A 88 32.47 -11.27 14.39
CA LYS A 88 33.30 -12.44 14.65
C LYS A 88 34.15 -12.19 15.91
N GLY A 89 33.92 -12.96 16.97
CA GLY A 89 34.73 -12.94 18.19
C GLY A 89 34.12 -12.23 19.40
N GLU A 90 32.90 -11.69 19.29
CA GLU A 90 32.15 -11.26 20.48
C GLU A 90 31.41 -12.48 21.03
N SER A 91 32.04 -13.18 21.97
CA SER A 91 31.36 -14.18 22.78
C SER A 91 30.14 -13.53 23.42
N VAL A 92 28.95 -13.87 22.92
CA VAL A 92 27.68 -13.43 23.52
C VAL A 92 27.64 -14.01 24.93
N ALA A 93 28.04 -13.20 25.90
CA ALA A 93 27.90 -13.52 27.31
C ALA A 93 26.40 -13.74 27.63
N PRO A 94 26.07 -14.72 28.50
CA PRO A 94 24.72 -15.22 28.69
C PRO A 94 23.72 -14.17 29.22
#